data_AF-A0A7S3DXG9-F1
#
_entry.id   AF-A0A7S3DXG9-F1
#
_cell.length_a   1.000
_cell.length_b   1.000
_cell.length_c   1.000
_cell.angle_alpha   90.00
_cell.angle_beta   90.00
_cell.angle_gamma   90.00
#
_symmetry.space_group_name_H-M   'P 1'
#
loop_
_entity.id
_entity.type
_entity.pdbx_description
1 polymer ?
#
loop_
_entity_poly.entity_id
_entity_poly.type
_entity_poly.pdbx_seq_one_letter_code
_entity_poly.pdbx_strand_id
1 'polypeptide(L)'
;EHASHVTMSVVKLLSRIVAPELDEQTVQMPRGKQSIEYMLHDHTYGITSDPLTQFACVFSALIHDIDHQGVPNTQLAKEKLPIADKYKGRSIAEQNSVDLAWKLFMEDKYAALRKELCGTDRERRRFRQLVINSVMATDIMDAELKVLRN
;
A
#
# COMPACT_ATOMS: atom_id res chain seq x y z
N GLU A 1 14.59 2.43 10.68
CA GLU A 1 15.01 3.62 9.90
C GLU A 1 14.49 3.58 8.46
N HIS A 2 14.79 2.54 7.68
CA HIS A 2 14.31 2.40 6.29
C HIS A 2 12.79 2.58 6.12
N ALA A 3 11.97 1.79 6.83
CA ALA A 3 10.51 1.89 6.75
C ALA A 3 9.98 3.29 7.10
N SER A 4 10.61 4.00 8.03
CA SER A 4 10.25 5.38 8.39
C SER A 4 10.51 6.34 7.23
N HIS A 5 11.64 6.21 6.54
CA HIS A 5 11.95 7.01 5.35
C HIS A 5 10.99 6.72 4.20
N VAL A 6 10.67 5.45 3.94
CA VAL A 6 9.70 5.06 2.90
C VAL A 6 8.31 5.62 3.22
N THR A 7 7.87 5.48 4.47
CA THR A 7 6.59 6.03 4.94
C THR A 7 6.53 7.55 4.75
N MET A 8 7.59 8.27 5.14
CA MET A 8 7.68 9.72 4.95
C MET A 8 7.61 10.10 3.46
N SER A 9 8.29 9.36 2.59
CA SER A 9 8.24 9.59 1.14
C SER A 9 6.84 9.38 0.57
N VAL A 10 6.14 8.32 1.00
CA VAL A 10 4.75 8.05 0.58
C VAL A 10 3.80 9.15 1.06
N VAL A 11 3.94 9.61 2.31
CA VAL A 11 3.13 10.73 2.83
C VAL A 11 3.35 12.01 2.03
N LYS A 12 4.62 12.35 1.69
CA LYS A 12 4.94 13.51 0.85
C LYS A 12 4.42 13.39 -0.57
N LEU A 13 4.44 12.18 -1.13
CA LEU A 13 3.90 11.91 -2.45
C LEU A 13 2.38 12.11 -2.46
N LEU A 14 1.68 11.51 -1.48
CA LEU A 14 0.24 11.65 -1.34
C LEU A 14 -0.18 13.10 -1.13
N SER A 15 0.56 13.89 -0.34
CA SER A 15 0.22 15.31 -0.14
C SER A 15 0.30 16.14 -1.42
N ARG A 16 1.23 15.82 -2.33
CA ARG A 16 1.35 16.50 -3.64
C ARG A 16 0.26 16.07 -4.60
N ILE A 17 -0.15 14.82 -4.50
CA ILE A 17 -1.19 14.21 -5.33
C ILE A 17 -2.60 14.71 -4.93
N VAL A 18 -2.84 14.93 -3.62
CA VAL A 18 -4.11 15.45 -3.08
C VAL A 18 -4.30 16.96 -3.30
N ALA A 19 -3.22 17.71 -3.53
CA ALA A 19 -3.25 19.13 -3.83
C ALA A 19 -2.45 19.45 -5.10
N PRO A 20 -2.93 19.07 -6.30
CA PRO A 20 -2.27 19.45 -7.53
C PRO A 20 -2.31 20.98 -7.69
N GLU A 21 -1.18 21.58 -8.06
CA GLU A 21 -1.14 22.98 -8.48
C GLU A 21 -2.02 23.13 -9.72
N LEU A 22 -3.09 23.89 -9.61
CA LEU A 22 -4.02 24.13 -10.73
C LEU A 22 -3.35 25.11 -11.70
N ASP A 23 -2.98 24.64 -12.89
CA ASP A 23 -2.48 25.49 -13.97
C ASP A 23 -3.51 26.55 -14.37
N GLU A 24 -3.06 27.75 -14.78
CA GLU A 24 -3.91 28.89 -15.17
C GLU A 24 -4.98 28.53 -16.23
N GLN A 25 -4.75 27.50 -17.04
CA GLN A 25 -5.71 26.96 -18.01
C GLN A 25 -6.94 26.30 -17.36
N THR A 26 -6.78 25.65 -16.20
CA THR A 26 -7.92 25.07 -15.46
C THR A 26 -8.81 26.13 -14.81
N VAL A 27 -8.28 27.33 -14.56
CA VAL A 27 -9.02 28.46 -13.94
C VAL A 27 -10.00 29.14 -14.92
N GLN A 28 -9.80 28.96 -16.24
CA GLN A 28 -10.61 29.61 -17.29
C GLN A 28 -11.87 28.82 -17.71
N MET A 29 -12.08 27.61 -17.20
CA MET A 29 -13.25 26.77 -17.50
C MET A 29 -14.49 27.16 -16.67
N PRO A 30 -15.74 26.86 -17.12
CA PRO A 30 -16.94 27.28 -16.43
C PRO A 30 -16.99 26.71 -15.00
N ARG A 31 -17.09 27.60 -14.01
CA ARG A 31 -17.00 27.27 -12.57
C ARG A 31 -18.24 26.52 -12.09
N GLY A 32 -18.16 25.20 -12.03
CA GLY A 32 -19.00 24.37 -11.17
C GLY A 32 -18.12 23.65 -10.14
N LYS A 33 -18.49 23.65 -8.85
CA LYS A 33 -17.75 22.87 -7.81
C LYS A 33 -17.61 21.39 -8.21
N GLN A 34 -18.62 20.84 -8.87
CA GLN A 34 -18.65 19.45 -9.32
C GLN A 34 -17.67 19.14 -10.47
N SER A 35 -17.34 20.10 -11.35
CA SER A 35 -16.47 19.82 -12.50
C SER A 35 -15.00 19.74 -12.10
N ILE A 36 -14.56 20.54 -11.14
CA ILE A 36 -13.17 20.50 -10.63
C ILE A 36 -12.95 19.24 -9.77
N GLU A 37 -13.90 18.89 -8.90
CA GLU A 37 -13.81 17.70 -8.04
C GLU A 37 -13.81 16.40 -8.87
N TYR A 38 -14.61 16.34 -9.94
CA TYR A 38 -14.61 15.22 -10.89
C TYR A 38 -13.28 15.10 -11.65
N MET A 39 -12.71 16.22 -12.12
CA MET A 39 -11.40 16.22 -12.80
C MET A 39 -10.27 15.78 -11.87
N LEU A 40 -10.25 16.27 -10.63
CA LEU A 40 -9.29 15.85 -9.61
C LEU A 40 -9.46 14.35 -9.26
N HIS A 41 -10.70 13.86 -9.22
CA HIS A 41 -10.98 12.45 -9.01
C HIS A 41 -10.45 11.56 -10.14
N ASP A 42 -10.63 11.97 -11.40
CA ASP A 42 -10.21 11.22 -12.58
C ASP A 42 -8.68 11.25 -12.78
N HIS A 43 -8.06 12.44 -12.64
CA HIS A 43 -6.60 12.61 -12.74
C HIS A 43 -5.81 11.85 -11.68
N THR A 44 -6.47 11.50 -10.57
CA THR A 44 -5.81 10.83 -9.45
C THR A 44 -6.26 9.39 -9.24
N TYR A 45 -6.94 8.81 -10.24
CA TYR A 45 -7.50 7.45 -10.17
C TYR A 45 -8.35 7.19 -8.91
N GLY A 46 -9.00 8.24 -8.37
CA GLY A 46 -9.77 8.18 -7.12
C GLY A 46 -8.96 8.01 -5.83
N ILE A 47 -7.63 8.10 -5.86
CA ILE A 47 -6.79 7.98 -4.64
C ILE A 47 -7.07 9.14 -3.68
N THR A 48 -7.32 10.34 -4.19
CA THR A 48 -7.57 11.56 -3.40
C THR A 48 -8.94 11.57 -2.73
N SER A 49 -9.92 10.90 -3.33
CA SER A 49 -11.30 10.81 -2.85
C SER A 49 -11.55 9.63 -1.92
N ASP A 50 -10.58 8.72 -1.75
CA ASP A 50 -10.72 7.52 -0.91
C ASP A 50 -9.68 7.47 0.23
N PRO A 51 -10.04 7.95 1.43
CA PRO A 51 -9.17 7.95 2.60
C PRO A 51 -8.65 6.55 2.98
N LEU A 52 -9.43 5.50 2.71
CA LEU A 52 -9.02 4.12 2.99
C LEU A 52 -7.83 3.69 2.13
N THR A 53 -7.82 4.07 0.84
CA THR A 53 -6.69 3.79 -0.06
C THR A 53 -5.46 4.59 0.33
N GLN A 54 -5.61 5.88 0.67
CA GLN A 54 -4.48 6.68 1.16
C GLN A 54 -3.85 6.06 2.41
N PHE A 55 -4.69 5.69 3.38
CA PHE A 55 -4.20 5.02 4.58
C PHE A 55 -3.57 3.67 4.26
N ALA A 56 -4.13 2.88 3.34
CA ALA A 56 -3.53 1.62 2.90
C ALA A 56 -2.15 1.80 2.28
N CYS A 57 -1.92 2.85 1.49
CA CYS A 57 -0.59 3.16 0.95
C CYS A 57 0.42 3.47 2.05
N VAL A 58 0.05 4.33 3.01
CA VAL A 58 0.92 4.69 4.15
C VAL A 58 1.17 3.48 5.06
N PHE A 59 0.14 2.68 5.35
CA PHE A 59 0.25 1.47 6.14
C PHE A 59 1.17 0.46 5.45
N SER A 60 1.01 0.24 4.14
CA SER A 60 1.86 -0.66 3.36
C SER A 60 3.33 -0.22 3.41
N ALA A 61 3.60 1.08 3.25
CA ALA A 61 4.94 1.64 3.38
C ALA A 61 5.56 1.40 4.76
N LEU A 62 4.76 1.48 5.81
CA LEU A 62 5.21 1.20 7.18
C LEU A 62 5.57 -0.28 7.38
N ILE A 63 4.82 -1.20 6.76
CA ILE A 63 4.92 -2.63 7.04
C ILE A 63 5.73 -3.44 6.01
N HIS A 64 6.11 -2.86 4.86
CA HIS A 64 6.62 -3.63 3.71
C HIS A 64 7.83 -4.51 4.02
N ASP A 65 8.70 -4.07 4.94
CA ASP A 65 9.96 -4.74 5.30
C ASP A 65 10.00 -5.25 6.76
N ILE A 66 8.85 -5.61 7.34
CA ILE A 66 8.81 -6.20 8.69
C ILE A 66 9.57 -7.54 8.70
N ASP A 67 10.42 -7.71 9.71
CA ASP A 67 11.24 -8.92 9.89
C ASP A 67 12.17 -9.24 8.69
N HIS A 68 12.49 -8.23 7.88
CA HIS A 68 13.41 -8.38 6.76
C HIS A 68 14.83 -8.69 7.26
N GLN A 69 15.43 -9.76 6.74
CA GLN A 69 16.69 -10.33 7.24
C GLN A 69 17.94 -9.82 6.50
N GLY A 70 17.75 -8.92 5.53
CA GLY A 70 18.85 -8.40 4.71
C GLY A 70 19.37 -9.37 3.66
N VAL A 71 18.67 -10.48 3.43
CA VAL A 71 19.01 -11.49 2.41
C VAL A 71 17.92 -11.54 1.33
N PRO A 72 18.28 -11.78 0.06
CA PRO A 72 17.31 -11.82 -1.03
C PRO A 72 16.39 -13.04 -0.94
N ASN A 73 15.21 -12.96 -1.58
CA ASN A 73 14.24 -14.06 -1.66
C ASN A 73 14.86 -15.37 -2.20
N THR A 74 15.84 -15.29 -3.10
CA THR A 74 16.58 -16.47 -3.61
C THR A 74 17.41 -17.19 -2.55
N GLN A 75 17.91 -16.46 -1.55
CA GLN A 75 18.63 -17.04 -0.41
C GLN A 75 17.65 -17.54 0.66
N LEU A 76 16.59 -16.78 0.93
CA LEU A 76 15.52 -17.19 1.86
C LEU A 76 14.86 -18.51 1.42
N ALA A 77 14.67 -18.70 0.11
CA ALA A 77 14.14 -19.94 -0.46
C ALA A 77 15.03 -21.17 -0.17
N LYS A 78 16.34 -20.96 -0.02
CA LYS A 78 17.31 -22.04 0.26
C LYS A 78 17.49 -22.30 1.76
N GLU A 79 17.48 -21.25 2.58
CA GLU A 79 17.86 -21.34 4.00
C GLU A 79 16.66 -21.47 4.95
N LYS A 80 15.49 -20.94 4.59
CA LYS A 80 14.30 -20.92 5.47
C LYS A 80 13.19 -21.82 4.94
N LEU A 81 13.46 -23.13 4.89
CA LEU A 81 12.53 -24.15 4.35
C LEU A 81 11.07 -23.99 4.82
N PRO A 82 10.75 -23.78 6.11
CA PRO A 82 9.34 -23.70 6.54
C PRO A 82 8.58 -22.49 5.96
N ILE A 83 9.24 -21.34 5.86
CA ILE A 83 8.64 -20.10 5.34
C ILE A 83 8.63 -20.13 3.81
N ALA A 84 9.69 -20.66 3.19
CA ALA A 84 9.78 -20.87 1.76
C ALA A 84 8.70 -21.84 1.24
N ASP A 85 8.46 -22.95 1.96
CA ASP A 85 7.40 -23.92 1.65
C ASP A 85 6.01 -23.30 1.79
N LYS A 86 5.79 -22.54 2.88
CA LYS A 86 4.52 -21.83 3.12
C LYS A 86 4.15 -20.90 1.96
N TYR A 87 5.13 -20.15 1.45
CA TYR A 87 4.92 -19.17 0.38
C TYR A 87 5.29 -19.69 -1.01
N LYS A 88 5.55 -21.01 -1.14
CA LYS A 88 5.91 -21.69 -2.40
C LYS A 88 7.07 -21.02 -3.15
N GLY A 89 8.03 -20.46 -2.41
CA GLY A 89 9.21 -19.80 -2.98
C GLY A 89 8.97 -18.45 -3.65
N ARG A 90 7.75 -17.87 -3.58
CA ARG A 90 7.40 -16.59 -4.22
C ARG A 90 7.32 -15.47 -3.19
N SER A 91 7.91 -14.31 -3.46
CA SER A 91 7.87 -13.11 -2.60
C SER A 91 7.89 -13.40 -1.10
N ILE A 92 8.86 -14.22 -0.67
CA ILE A 92 8.89 -14.82 0.67
C ILE A 92 8.93 -13.72 1.74
N ALA A 93 9.81 -12.73 1.56
CA ALA A 93 9.96 -11.62 2.49
C ALA A 93 8.68 -10.77 2.56
N GLU A 94 8.14 -10.39 1.40
CA GLU A 94 6.96 -9.51 1.30
C GLU A 94 5.71 -10.18 1.88
N GLN A 95 5.51 -11.47 1.61
CA GLN A 95 4.39 -12.23 2.20
C GLN A 95 4.54 -12.39 3.71
N ASN A 96 5.76 -12.61 4.21
CA ASN A 96 6.04 -12.67 5.64
C ASN A 96 5.72 -11.34 6.32
N SER A 97 6.14 -10.21 5.73
CA SER A 97 5.83 -8.86 6.19
C SER A 97 4.32 -8.64 6.35
N VAL A 98 3.55 -8.99 5.32
CA VAL A 98 2.08 -8.87 5.34
C VAL A 98 1.47 -9.73 6.43
N ASP A 99 1.87 -11.00 6.54
CA ASP A 99 1.28 -11.92 7.52
C ASP A 99 1.57 -11.48 8.97
N LEU A 100 2.80 -11.06 9.26
CA LEU A 100 3.19 -10.56 10.58
C LEU A 100 2.42 -9.28 10.93
N ALA A 101 2.40 -8.32 10.01
CA ALA A 101 1.67 -7.07 10.19
C ALA A 101 0.17 -7.30 10.40
N TRP A 102 -0.42 -8.17 9.58
CA TRP A 102 -1.86 -8.42 9.62
C TRP A 102 -2.26 -9.19 10.88
N LYS A 103 -1.42 -10.14 11.32
CA LYS A 103 -1.61 -10.83 12.61
C LYS A 103 -1.60 -9.84 13.77
N LEU A 104 -0.60 -8.96 13.82
CA LEU A 104 -0.51 -7.91 14.84
C LEU A 104 -1.71 -6.96 14.77
N PHE A 105 -2.08 -6.52 13.56
CA PHE A 105 -3.22 -5.64 13.33
C PHE A 105 -4.56 -6.28 13.71
N MET A 106 -4.67 -7.61 13.82
CA MET A 106 -5.87 -8.34 14.26
C MET A 106 -5.97 -8.56 15.77
N GLU A 107 -4.94 -8.24 16.55
CA GLU A 107 -4.98 -8.31 18.02
C GLU A 107 -6.02 -7.37 18.64
N ASP A 108 -6.65 -7.76 19.74
CA ASP A 108 -7.77 -7.00 20.35
C ASP A 108 -7.40 -5.57 20.75
N LYS A 109 -6.13 -5.31 21.05
CA LYS A 109 -5.63 -3.95 21.36
C LYS A 109 -5.85 -2.94 20.22
N TYR A 110 -6.02 -3.40 18.98
CA TYR A 110 -6.33 -2.57 17.82
C TYR A 110 -7.80 -2.63 17.39
N ALA A 111 -8.70 -3.24 18.18
CA ALA A 111 -10.11 -3.37 17.81
C ALA A 111 -10.78 -2.00 17.57
N ALA A 112 -10.49 -0.99 18.39
CA ALA A 112 -10.98 0.37 18.21
C ALA A 112 -10.47 0.97 16.88
N LEU A 113 -9.17 0.86 16.61
CA LEU A 113 -8.56 1.34 15.36
C LEU A 113 -9.18 0.65 14.13
N ARG A 114 -9.39 -0.67 14.18
CA ARG A 114 -10.06 -1.43 13.11
C ARG A 114 -11.48 -0.95 12.89
N LYS A 115 -12.21 -0.64 13.96
CA LYS A 115 -13.60 -0.16 13.88
C LYS A 115 -13.68 1.20 13.16
N GLU A 116 -12.76 2.10 13.44
CA GLU A 116 -12.69 3.42 12.79
C GLU A 116 -12.20 3.34 11.34
N LEU A 117 -11.24 2.46 11.04
CA LEU A 117 -10.67 2.33 9.68
C LEU A 117 -11.52 1.47 8.73
N CYS A 118 -12.03 0.34 9.21
CA CYS A 118 -12.69 -0.69 8.41
C CYS A 118 -13.77 -1.41 9.23
N GLY A 119 -14.78 -0.64 9.64
CA GLY A 119 -15.87 -1.09 10.51
C GLY A 119 -16.68 -2.24 9.92
N THR A 120 -16.77 -2.34 8.59
CA THR A 120 -17.44 -3.46 7.91
C THR A 120 -16.48 -4.52 7.39
N ASP A 121 -16.94 -5.77 7.30
CA ASP A 121 -16.16 -6.86 6.69
C ASP A 121 -15.82 -6.61 5.22
N ARG A 122 -16.64 -5.82 4.52
CA ARG A 122 -16.37 -5.42 3.13
C ARG A 122 -15.18 -4.46 3.08
N GLU A 123 -15.17 -3.42 3.90
CA GLU A 123 -14.05 -2.46 3.99
C GLU A 123 -12.78 -3.14 4.46
N ARG A 124 -12.88 -4.07 5.41
CA ARG A 124 -11.71 -4.81 5.92
C ARG A 124 -11.08 -5.69 4.84
N ARG A 125 -11.90 -6.39 4.05
CA ARG A 125 -11.42 -7.15 2.89
C ARG A 125 -10.79 -6.25 1.83
N ARG A 126 -11.42 -5.10 1.54
CA ARG A 126 -10.87 -4.09 0.63
C ARG A 126 -9.53 -3.55 1.11
N PHE A 127 -9.44 -3.15 2.37
CA PHE A 127 -8.22 -2.69 3.01
C PHE A 127 -7.11 -3.74 2.94
N ARG A 128 -7.44 -5.00 3.28
CA ARG A 128 -6.49 -6.12 3.17
C ARG A 128 -5.97 -6.28 1.75
N GLN A 129 -6.85 -6.23 0.76
CA GLN A 129 -6.47 -6.39 -0.65
C GLN A 129 -5.54 -5.27 -1.12
N LEU A 130 -5.84 -4.02 -0.74
CA LEU A 130 -4.98 -2.88 -1.04
C LEU A 130 -3.59 -3.07 -0.44
N VAL A 131 -3.51 -3.45 0.84
CA VAL A 131 -2.24 -3.68 1.54
C VAL A 131 -1.45 -4.83 0.91
N ILE A 132 -2.09 -5.97 0.62
CA ILE A 132 -1.43 -7.10 -0.06
C ILE A 132 -0.86 -6.64 -1.41
N ASN A 133 -1.68 -5.99 -2.24
CA ASN A 133 -1.23 -5.57 -3.57
C ASN A 133 -0.06 -4.60 -3.50
N SER A 134 -0.11 -3.62 -2.58
CA SER A 134 0.94 -2.62 -2.42
C SER A 134 2.26 -3.23 -1.90
N VAL A 135 2.22 -4.15 -0.94
CA VAL A 135 3.44 -4.79 -0.42
C VAL A 135 4.00 -5.82 -1.39
N MET A 136 3.16 -6.62 -2.06
CA MET A 136 3.66 -7.53 -3.10
C MET A 136 4.32 -6.77 -4.25
N ALA A 137 3.85 -5.56 -4.55
CA ALA A 137 4.46 -4.67 -5.53
C ALA A 137 5.84 -4.11 -5.11
N THR A 138 6.35 -4.38 -3.91
CA THR A 138 7.73 -4.06 -3.54
C THR A 138 8.72 -5.18 -3.84
N ASP A 139 8.26 -6.39 -4.21
CA ASP A 139 9.18 -7.44 -4.69
C ASP A 139 9.72 -7.05 -6.07
N ILE A 140 10.97 -6.61 -6.11
CA ILE A 140 11.66 -6.19 -7.34
C ILE A 140 12.14 -7.41 -8.14
N MET A 141 12.22 -8.59 -7.52
CA MET A 141 12.86 -9.78 -8.09
C MET A 141 11.89 -10.82 -8.63
N ASP A 142 10.61 -10.73 -8.29
CA ASP A 142 9.59 -11.60 -8.88
C ASP A 142 9.46 -11.37 -10.40
N ALA A 143 9.67 -12.45 -11.16
CA ALA A 143 9.65 -12.43 -12.62
C ALA A 143 8.24 -12.21 -13.20
N GLU A 144 7.18 -12.69 -12.54
CA GLU A 144 5.79 -12.45 -12.97
C GLU A 144 5.41 -10.98 -12.73
N LEU A 145 5.86 -10.37 -11.63
CA LEU A 145 5.68 -8.94 -11.37
C LEU A 145 6.49 -8.06 -12.33
N LYS A 146 7.68 -8.49 -12.77
CA LYS A 146 8.44 -7.77 -13.82
C LYS A 146 7.71 -7.75 -15.17
N VAL A 147 6.99 -8.82 -15.52
CA VAL A 147 6.20 -8.88 -16.76
C VAL A 147 4.97 -7.96 -16.68
N LEU A 148 4.36 -7.80 -15.51
CA LEU A 148 3.25 -6.86 -15.32
C LEU A 148 3.68 -5.38 -15.30
N ARG A 149 4.96 -5.09 -15.06
CA ARG A 149 5.51 -3.74 -14.92
C ARG A 149 6.03 -3.14 -16.24
N ASN A 150 6.26 -3.95 -17.27
CA ASN A 150 6.82 -3.57 -18.57
C ASN A 150 5.78 -3.74 -19.68
#